data_AF-A0A972MFQ6-F1
#
_entry.id   AF-A0A972MFQ6-F1
#
_cell.length_a   1.000
_cell.length_b   1.000
_cell.length_c   1.000
_cell.angle_alpha   90.00
_cell.angle_beta   90.00
_cell.angle_gamma   90.00
#
_symmetry.space_group_name_H-M   'P 1'
#
loop_
_entity.id
_entity.type
_entity.pdbx_description
1 polymer ?
#
loop_
_entity_poly.entity_id
_entity_poly.type
_entity_poly.pdbx_seq_one_letter_code
_entity_poly.pdbx_strand_id
1 'polypeptide(L)'
;GLFETYELLVAYGVLKKAKAPPLSDARKLYPWSMLLGILSLVLPVAYPRYFFPLVWGSFVFLLEPVNHALGAPSLLAEWEHGSFRKFYLLLLAGLICGLLWEFWNFWATSKWIYTVPFVGRVKLFEMPVLGFLGFPPFAVECYVMMNFINLFRGGKTWEKDAPRPEVSFRVPTPLFVVLHLAFYAFVFHQIDLHTVKSFLP
;
A
#
# COMPACT_ATOMS: atom_id res chain seq x y z
N GLY A 1 8.47 6.98 -8.15
CA GLY A 1 9.21 5.94 -7.44
C GLY A 1 8.57 4.59 -7.69
N LEU A 2 7.71 4.14 -6.77
CA LEU A 2 7.08 2.81 -6.83
C LEU A 2 6.40 2.49 -8.17
N PHE A 3 5.48 3.35 -8.63
CA PHE A 3 4.76 3.11 -9.89
C PHE A 3 5.65 3.20 -11.13
N GLU A 4 6.64 4.11 -11.13
CA GLU A 4 7.65 4.20 -12.20
C GLU A 4 8.47 2.91 -12.30
N THR A 5 8.90 2.37 -11.15
CA THR A 5 9.62 1.08 -11.11
C THR A 5 8.73 -0.07 -11.57
N TYR A 6 7.45 -0.09 -11.17
CA TYR A 6 6.47 -1.04 -11.67
C TYR A 6 6.31 -0.95 -13.20
N GLU A 7 6.11 0.24 -13.75
CA GLU A 7 5.96 0.47 -15.19
C GLU A 7 7.23 0.09 -15.97
N LEU A 8 8.41 0.37 -15.42
CA LEU A 8 9.68 -0.07 -15.98
C LEU A 8 9.76 -1.60 -16.07
N LEU A 9 9.38 -2.31 -15.00
CA LEU A 9 9.33 -3.78 -15.00
C LEU A 9 8.30 -4.33 -16.00
N VAL A 10 7.15 -3.66 -16.14
CA VAL A 10 6.15 -4.00 -17.16
C VAL A 10 6.73 -3.83 -18.56
N ALA A 11 7.42 -2.72 -18.83
CA ALA A 11 8.03 -2.39 -20.12
C ALA A 11 9.14 -3.39 -20.50
N TYR A 12 9.97 -3.82 -19.54
CA TYR A 12 10.96 -4.88 -19.74
C TYR A 12 10.35 -6.27 -19.95
N GLY A 13 9.03 -6.42 -19.82
CA GLY A 13 8.35 -7.70 -20.03
C GLY A 13 8.59 -8.70 -18.89
N VAL A 14 8.95 -8.23 -17.70
CA VAL A 14 9.15 -9.09 -16.53
C VAL A 14 7.86 -9.86 -16.26
N LEU A 15 7.98 -11.18 -16.09
CA LEU A 15 6.87 -12.11 -15.87
C LEU A 15 5.75 -12.07 -16.93
N LYS A 16 6.04 -11.66 -18.18
CA LYS A 16 5.01 -11.52 -19.25
C LYS A 16 4.23 -12.81 -19.55
N LYS A 17 4.84 -13.97 -19.31
CA LYS A 17 4.22 -15.30 -19.52
C LYS A 17 3.66 -15.92 -18.23
N ALA A 18 3.71 -15.22 -17.10
CA ALA A 18 3.16 -15.72 -15.85
C ALA A 18 1.64 -15.89 -15.98
N LYS A 19 1.15 -17.06 -15.58
CA LYS A 19 -0.27 -17.38 -15.51
C LYS A 19 -0.59 -17.82 -14.09
N ALA A 20 -1.80 -17.55 -13.65
CA ALA A 20 -2.35 -18.06 -12.41
C ALA A 20 -3.63 -18.85 -12.72
N PRO A 21 -3.98 -19.87 -11.92
CA PRO A 21 -5.32 -20.46 -11.98
C PRO A 21 -6.36 -19.35 -11.80
N PRO A 22 -7.33 -19.22 -12.73
CA PRO A 22 -8.31 -18.16 -12.65
C PRO A 22 -9.19 -18.35 -11.41
N LEU A 23 -9.45 -17.26 -10.71
CA LEU A 23 -10.39 -17.26 -9.60
C LEU A 23 -11.82 -17.31 -10.17
N SER A 24 -12.63 -18.27 -9.69
CA SER A 24 -13.98 -18.46 -10.23
C SER A 24 -14.93 -17.30 -9.96
N ASP A 25 -14.83 -16.68 -8.78
CA ASP A 25 -15.63 -15.53 -8.35
C ASP A 25 -14.94 -14.87 -7.14
N ALA A 26 -14.37 -13.70 -7.36
CA ALA A 26 -13.67 -12.92 -6.34
C ALA A 26 -14.59 -12.41 -5.23
N ARG A 27 -15.89 -12.28 -5.48
CA ARG A 27 -16.87 -11.73 -4.51
C ARG A 27 -16.99 -12.62 -3.28
N LYS A 28 -16.71 -13.92 -3.42
CA LYS A 28 -16.65 -14.88 -2.30
C LYS A 28 -15.57 -14.55 -1.28
N LEU A 29 -14.52 -13.82 -1.69
CA LEU A 29 -13.42 -13.41 -0.81
C LEU A 29 -13.72 -12.10 -0.08
N TYR A 30 -14.70 -11.32 -0.50
CA TYR A 30 -14.98 -10.00 0.06
C TYR A 30 -15.17 -9.98 1.58
N PRO A 31 -16.08 -10.77 2.19
CA PRO A 31 -16.32 -10.67 3.62
C PRO A 31 -15.07 -11.03 4.43
N TRP A 32 -14.33 -12.03 3.99
CA TRP A 32 -13.10 -12.46 4.64
C TRP A 32 -11.98 -11.44 4.47
N SER A 33 -11.82 -10.88 3.28
CA SER A 33 -10.88 -9.80 3.01
C SER A 33 -11.19 -8.58 3.86
N MET A 34 -12.43 -8.09 3.86
CA MET A 34 -12.81 -6.93 4.66
C MET A 34 -12.65 -7.18 6.16
N LEU A 35 -13.01 -8.36 6.67
CA LEU A 35 -12.78 -8.72 8.06
C LEU A 35 -11.29 -8.70 8.41
N LEU A 36 -10.44 -9.31 7.58
CA LEU A 36 -8.99 -9.29 7.75
C LEU A 36 -8.44 -7.86 7.70
N GLY A 37 -8.93 -7.01 6.79
CA GLY A 37 -8.54 -5.61 6.69
C GLY A 37 -8.91 -4.81 7.95
N ILE A 38 -10.13 -4.97 8.45
CA ILE A 38 -10.58 -4.32 9.69
C ILE A 38 -9.73 -4.77 10.88
N LEU A 39 -9.52 -6.08 11.04
CA LEU A 39 -8.67 -6.61 12.11
C LEU A 39 -7.24 -6.10 11.98
N SER A 40 -6.72 -5.99 10.76
CA SER A 40 -5.39 -5.48 10.47
C SER A 40 -5.23 -3.98 10.70
N LEU A 41 -6.32 -3.21 10.80
CA LEU A 41 -6.30 -1.81 11.22
C LEU A 41 -6.48 -1.66 12.74
N VAL A 42 -7.40 -2.43 13.34
CA VAL A 42 -7.77 -2.27 14.75
C VAL A 42 -6.74 -2.88 15.69
N LEU A 43 -6.24 -4.09 15.40
CA LEU A 43 -5.31 -4.80 16.29
C LEU A 43 -3.97 -4.08 16.50
N PRO A 44 -3.33 -3.46 15.48
CA PRO A 44 -2.13 -2.67 15.70
C PRO A 44 -2.36 -1.46 16.60
N VAL A 45 -3.55 -0.86 16.58
CA VAL A 45 -3.88 0.28 17.47
C VAL A 45 -4.11 -0.20 18.90
N ALA A 46 -4.83 -1.31 19.08
CA ALA A 46 -5.14 -1.86 20.41
C ALA A 46 -3.91 -2.50 21.08
N TYR A 47 -3.08 -3.20 20.31
CA TYR A 47 -1.94 -3.98 20.80
C TYR A 47 -0.71 -3.84 19.88
N PRO A 48 -0.14 -2.62 19.75
CA PRO A 48 0.90 -2.30 18.76
C PRO A 48 2.17 -3.13 18.92
N ARG A 49 2.51 -3.55 20.15
CA ARG A 49 3.71 -4.33 20.41
C ARG A 49 3.77 -5.63 19.59
N TYR A 50 2.63 -6.25 19.30
CA TYR A 50 2.56 -7.55 18.64
C TYR A 50 2.00 -7.47 17.22
N PHE A 51 0.97 -6.66 17.01
CA PHE A 51 0.22 -6.65 15.76
C PHE A 51 0.70 -5.59 14.76
N PHE A 52 1.76 -4.83 15.07
CA PHE A 52 2.32 -3.85 14.13
C PHE A 52 2.57 -4.39 12.69
N PRO A 53 2.93 -5.67 12.43
CA PRO A 53 3.14 -6.11 11.05
C PRO A 53 1.85 -6.17 10.21
N LEU A 54 0.68 -6.25 10.86
CA LEU A 54 -0.60 -6.34 10.14
C LEU A 54 -0.90 -5.08 9.32
N VAL A 55 -0.29 -3.94 9.67
CA VAL A 55 -0.48 -2.69 8.93
C VAL A 55 -0.08 -2.82 7.47
N TRP A 56 0.83 -3.73 7.11
CA TRP A 56 1.35 -3.90 5.75
C TRP A 56 0.33 -4.43 4.72
N GLY A 57 -0.75 -5.09 5.17
CA GLY A 57 -1.79 -5.62 4.27
C GLY A 57 -3.18 -5.03 4.53
N SER A 58 -3.28 -4.10 5.47
CA SER A 58 -4.53 -3.58 6.00
C SER A 58 -5.40 -2.96 4.90
N PHE A 59 -4.83 -2.08 4.09
CA PHE A 59 -5.55 -1.41 3.02
C PHE A 59 -5.75 -2.28 1.79
N VAL A 60 -4.85 -3.24 1.54
CA VAL A 60 -5.08 -4.25 0.48
C VAL A 60 -6.39 -4.98 0.77
N PHE A 61 -6.50 -5.57 1.96
CA PHE A 61 -7.65 -6.37 2.31
C PHE A 61 -8.96 -5.56 2.41
N LEU A 62 -8.87 -4.29 2.80
CA LEU A 62 -10.03 -3.43 2.96
C LEU A 62 -10.53 -2.83 1.64
N LEU A 63 -9.62 -2.32 0.80
CA LEU A 63 -9.98 -1.50 -0.35
C LEU A 63 -9.99 -2.27 -1.67
N GLU A 64 -9.29 -3.40 -1.76
CA GLU A 64 -9.29 -4.21 -2.98
C GLU A 64 -10.72 -4.68 -3.33
N PRO A 65 -11.51 -5.28 -2.40
CA PRO A 65 -12.89 -5.67 -2.69
C PRO A 65 -13.77 -4.52 -3.18
N VAL A 66 -13.51 -3.31 -2.70
CA VAL A 66 -14.24 -2.10 -3.10
C VAL A 66 -13.85 -1.67 -4.51
N ASN A 67 -12.56 -1.67 -4.83
CA ASN A 67 -12.09 -1.38 -6.19
C ASN A 67 -12.64 -2.40 -7.18
N HIS A 68 -12.61 -3.69 -6.84
CA HIS A 68 -13.19 -4.75 -7.66
C HIS A 68 -14.69 -4.56 -7.87
N ALA A 69 -15.44 -4.28 -6.80
CA ALA A 69 -16.89 -4.09 -6.86
C ALA A 69 -17.34 -2.87 -7.68
N LEU A 70 -16.50 -1.84 -7.78
CA LEU A 70 -16.79 -0.60 -8.51
C LEU A 70 -16.17 -0.57 -9.91
N GLY A 71 -15.57 -1.68 -10.36
CA GLY A 71 -14.92 -1.83 -11.65
C GLY A 71 -13.63 -1.04 -11.82
N ALA A 72 -13.05 -0.50 -10.74
CA ALA A 72 -11.73 0.14 -10.78
C ALA A 72 -10.63 -0.89 -11.08
N PRO A 73 -9.44 -0.45 -11.51
CA PRO A 73 -8.29 -1.33 -11.64
C PRO A 73 -8.06 -2.11 -10.33
N SER A 74 -8.10 -3.43 -10.43
CA SER A 74 -8.21 -4.35 -9.31
C SER A 74 -7.31 -5.57 -9.54
N LEU A 75 -6.73 -6.08 -8.45
CA LEU A 75 -5.87 -7.26 -8.46
C LEU A 75 -6.69 -8.54 -8.44
N LEU A 76 -7.86 -8.54 -7.80
CA LEU A 76 -8.84 -9.61 -7.88
C LEU A 76 -9.39 -9.76 -9.30
N ALA A 77 -9.69 -8.65 -10.00
CA ALA A 77 -10.13 -8.71 -11.40
C ALA A 77 -9.06 -9.34 -12.30
N GLU A 78 -7.78 -9.03 -12.07
CA GLU A 78 -6.70 -9.65 -12.84
C GLU A 78 -6.60 -11.16 -12.55
N TRP A 79 -6.77 -11.55 -11.28
CA TRP A 79 -6.75 -12.94 -10.86
C TRP A 79 -7.92 -13.74 -11.43
N GLU A 80 -9.13 -13.18 -11.51
CA GLU A 80 -10.27 -13.79 -12.20
C GLU A 80 -9.94 -14.08 -13.68
N HIS A 81 -9.18 -13.21 -14.33
CA HIS A 81 -8.71 -13.41 -15.72
C HIS A 81 -7.49 -14.34 -15.84
N GLY A 82 -7.06 -15.00 -14.76
CA GLY A 82 -5.97 -15.97 -14.78
C GLY A 82 -4.56 -15.35 -14.85
N SER A 83 -4.41 -14.10 -14.44
CA SER A 83 -3.12 -13.44 -14.25
C SER A 83 -2.97 -12.95 -12.82
N PHE A 84 -1.77 -13.08 -12.27
CA PHE A 84 -1.42 -12.42 -11.02
C PHE A 84 -0.13 -11.61 -11.17
N ARG A 85 0.18 -11.26 -12.42
CA ARG A 85 1.43 -10.65 -12.83
C ARG A 85 1.61 -9.30 -12.15
N LYS A 86 0.60 -8.44 -12.17
CA LYS A 86 0.70 -7.10 -11.55
C LYS A 86 1.03 -7.17 -10.08
N PHE A 87 0.38 -8.06 -9.34
CA PHE A 87 0.68 -8.27 -7.92
C PHE A 87 2.17 -8.59 -7.71
N TYR A 88 2.73 -9.55 -8.45
CA TYR A 88 4.15 -9.88 -8.35
C TYR A 88 5.08 -8.73 -8.78
N LEU A 89 4.70 -7.97 -9.80
CA LEU A 89 5.49 -6.81 -10.24
C LEU A 89 5.45 -5.69 -9.20
N LEU A 90 4.33 -5.46 -8.53
CA LEU A 90 4.23 -4.51 -7.43
C LEU A 90 5.07 -4.96 -6.23
N LEU A 91 5.03 -6.25 -5.87
CA LEU A 91 5.91 -6.80 -4.82
C LEU A 91 7.39 -6.57 -5.16
N LEU A 92 7.79 -6.85 -6.41
CA LEU A 92 9.16 -6.64 -6.87
C LEU A 92 9.54 -5.15 -6.91
N ALA A 93 8.64 -4.28 -7.38
CA ALA A 93 8.85 -2.83 -7.38
C ALA A 93 9.02 -2.30 -5.95
N GLY A 94 8.19 -2.77 -5.02
CA GLY A 94 8.30 -2.46 -3.61
C GLY A 94 9.65 -2.90 -3.04
N LEU A 95 10.08 -4.13 -3.32
CA LEU A 95 11.40 -4.62 -2.90
C LEU A 95 12.55 -3.76 -3.44
N ILE A 96 12.55 -3.46 -4.74
CA ILE A 96 13.58 -2.62 -5.38
C ILE A 96 13.60 -1.22 -4.75
N CYS A 97 12.44 -0.57 -4.64
CA CYS A 97 12.35 0.75 -4.02
C CYS A 97 12.76 0.73 -2.54
N GLY A 98 12.41 -0.32 -1.79
CA GLY A 98 12.83 -0.49 -0.40
C GLY A 98 14.34 -0.63 -0.24
N LEU A 99 14.98 -1.41 -1.12
CA LEU A 99 16.44 -1.54 -1.15
C LEU A 99 17.12 -0.22 -1.49
N LEU A 100 16.61 0.52 -2.48
CA LEU A 100 17.15 1.83 -2.85
C LEU A 100 16.95 2.87 -1.74
N TRP A 101 15.78 2.86 -1.09
CA TRP A 101 15.48 3.68 0.07
C TRP A 101 16.50 3.45 1.18
N GLU A 102 16.71 2.20 1.60
CA GLU A 102 17.66 1.89 2.67
C GLU A 102 19.10 2.18 2.29
N PHE A 103 19.46 1.96 1.02
CA PHE A 103 20.78 2.35 0.50
C PHE A 103 21.02 3.85 0.67
N TRP A 104 20.08 4.72 0.27
CA TRP A 104 20.23 6.17 0.44
C TRP A 104 20.12 6.62 1.89
N ASN A 105 19.20 6.02 2.65
CA ASN A 105 19.00 6.31 4.07
C ASN A 105 20.29 6.06 4.88
N PHE A 106 21.04 5.00 4.56
CA PHE A 106 22.27 4.66 5.26
C PHE A 106 23.32 5.78 5.22
N TRP A 107 23.44 6.47 4.08
CA TRP A 107 24.42 7.53 3.85
C TRP A 107 23.94 8.92 4.27
N ALA A 108 22.66 9.10 4.56
CA ALA A 108 22.11 10.39 4.94
C ALA A 108 22.60 10.82 6.34
N THR A 109 22.95 12.09 6.49
CA THR A 109 23.29 12.68 7.80
C THR A 109 22.09 12.63 8.75
N SER A 110 20.91 13.00 8.25
CA SER A 110 19.63 12.84 8.93
C SER A 110 18.94 11.58 8.40
N LYS A 111 19.19 10.44 9.05
CA LYS A 111 18.69 9.13 8.64
C LYS A 111 17.63 8.57 9.57
N TRP A 112 16.79 7.72 9.01
CA TRP A 112 15.82 6.91 9.73
C TRP A 112 16.51 5.74 10.41
N ILE A 113 16.37 5.68 11.73
CA ILE A 113 16.85 4.56 12.55
C ILE A 113 15.62 3.82 13.08
N TYR A 114 15.50 2.55 12.72
CA TYR A 114 14.32 1.76 13.05
C TYR A 114 14.50 1.02 14.36
N THR A 115 13.51 1.19 15.24
CA THR A 115 13.38 0.49 16.51
C THR A 115 12.14 -0.40 16.46
N VAL A 116 12.31 -1.62 15.98
CA VAL A 116 11.21 -2.58 15.81
C VAL A 116 11.25 -3.62 16.93
N PRO A 117 10.11 -3.92 17.60
CA PRO A 117 10.05 -4.97 18.60
C PRO A 117 10.54 -6.32 18.08
N PHE A 118 11.27 -7.06 18.91
CA PHE A 118 11.69 -8.46 18.72
C PHE A 118 12.70 -8.78 17.59
N VAL A 119 12.75 -7.98 16.52
CA VAL A 119 13.50 -8.33 15.29
C VAL A 119 14.74 -7.48 15.02
N GLY A 120 15.12 -6.57 15.92
CA GLY A 120 16.19 -5.59 15.70
C GLY A 120 17.65 -6.10 15.65
N ARG A 121 17.90 -7.41 15.81
CA ARG A 121 19.27 -7.95 15.98
C ARG A 121 20.07 -8.08 14.69
N VAL A 122 19.43 -8.50 13.60
CA VAL A 122 20.08 -8.68 12.29
C VAL A 122 19.59 -7.58 11.37
N LYS A 123 20.51 -6.69 11.00
CA LYS A 123 20.22 -5.51 10.18
C LYS A 123 20.99 -5.57 8.86
N LEU A 124 20.36 -5.05 7.83
CA LEU A 124 20.98 -4.68 6.57
C LEU A 124 20.76 -3.19 6.41
N PHE A 125 21.84 -2.40 6.38
CA PHE A 125 21.78 -0.95 6.63
C PHE A 125 21.16 -0.66 8.01
N GLU A 126 20.23 0.28 8.13
CA GLU A 126 19.58 0.63 9.40
C GLU A 126 18.38 -0.25 9.72
N MET A 127 17.80 -0.88 8.69
CA MET A 127 16.60 -1.69 8.80
C MET A 127 16.88 -3.14 9.22
N PRO A 128 16.06 -3.72 10.12
CA PRO A 128 16.04 -5.15 10.34
C PRO A 128 15.77 -5.92 9.04
N VAL A 129 16.43 -7.07 8.84
CA VAL A 129 16.24 -7.87 7.60
C VAL A 129 14.76 -8.21 7.36
N LEU A 130 14.03 -8.56 8.42
CA LEU A 130 12.59 -8.83 8.34
C LEU A 130 11.75 -7.59 8.03
N GLY A 131 12.27 -6.39 8.30
CA GLY A 131 11.63 -5.14 7.93
C GLY A 131 11.50 -4.97 6.42
N PHE A 132 12.45 -5.51 5.63
CA PHE A 132 12.38 -5.43 4.17
C PHE A 132 11.15 -6.14 3.60
N LEU A 133 10.57 -7.10 4.33
CA LEU A 133 9.33 -7.78 3.94
C LEU A 133 8.12 -6.84 3.94
N GLY A 134 8.21 -5.67 4.57
CA GLY A 134 7.16 -4.66 4.53
C GLY A 134 7.12 -3.85 3.24
N PHE A 135 8.24 -3.69 2.53
CA PHE A 135 8.26 -2.89 1.29
C PHE A 135 7.46 -3.51 0.14
N PRO A 136 7.53 -4.82 -0.14
CA PRO A 136 6.70 -5.45 -1.16
C PRO A 136 5.19 -5.23 -0.96
N PRO A 137 4.57 -5.61 0.18
CA PRO A 137 3.14 -5.40 0.38
C PRO A 137 2.76 -3.92 0.47
N PHE A 138 3.66 -3.04 0.94
CA PHE A 138 3.44 -1.58 0.91
C PHE A 138 3.22 -1.03 -0.51
N ALA A 139 3.96 -1.54 -1.50
CA ALA A 139 3.73 -1.16 -2.90
C ALA A 139 2.36 -1.60 -3.41
N VAL A 140 1.88 -2.76 -2.97
CA VAL A 140 0.53 -3.26 -3.27
C VAL A 140 -0.52 -2.38 -2.58
N GLU A 141 -0.34 -2.01 -1.31
CA GLU A 141 -1.23 -1.08 -0.61
C GLU A 141 -1.33 0.25 -1.34
N CYS A 142 -0.19 0.84 -1.72
CA CYS A 142 -0.16 2.08 -2.49
C CYS A 142 -0.95 1.96 -3.80
N TYR A 143 -0.82 0.84 -4.52
CA TYR A 143 -1.60 0.60 -5.74
C TYR A 143 -3.11 0.57 -5.47
N VAL A 144 -3.54 -0.21 -4.48
CA VAL A 144 -4.96 -0.36 -4.14
C VAL A 144 -5.54 0.97 -3.63
N MET A 145 -4.83 1.67 -2.75
CA MET A 145 -5.23 2.98 -2.24
C MET A 145 -5.33 4.03 -3.35
N MET A 146 -4.36 4.05 -4.28
CA MET A 146 -4.38 5.00 -5.38
C MET A 146 -5.56 4.76 -6.32
N ASN A 147 -5.87 3.51 -6.65
CA ASN A 147 -7.05 3.19 -7.45
C ASN A 147 -8.36 3.54 -6.73
N PHE A 148 -8.43 3.34 -5.42
CA PHE A 148 -9.55 3.78 -4.61
C PHE A 148 -9.71 5.31 -4.64
N ILE A 149 -8.63 6.06 -4.47
CA ILE A 149 -8.63 7.53 -4.58
C ILE A 149 -9.05 7.98 -5.98
N ASN A 150 -8.65 7.25 -7.03
CA ASN A 150 -9.00 7.57 -8.41
C ASN A 150 -10.51 7.48 -8.68
N LEU A 151 -11.24 6.63 -7.94
CA LEU A 151 -12.71 6.63 -7.97
C LEU A 151 -13.29 8.01 -7.65
N PHE A 152 -12.67 8.79 -6.75
CA PHE A 152 -13.11 10.14 -6.37
C PHE A 152 -12.53 11.25 -7.27
N ARG A 153 -11.66 10.90 -8.21
CA ARG A 153 -11.01 11.80 -9.17
C ARG A 153 -11.60 11.67 -10.59
N GLY A 154 -12.80 11.14 -10.71
CA GLY A 154 -13.48 10.86 -11.98
C GLY A 154 -12.87 9.68 -12.73
N GLY A 155 -12.34 8.69 -12.02
CA GLY A 155 -11.78 7.46 -12.59
C GLY A 155 -10.47 7.65 -13.35
N LYS A 156 -9.81 8.80 -13.21
CA LYS A 156 -8.51 9.08 -13.85
C LYS A 156 -7.43 8.24 -13.18
N THR A 157 -6.74 7.42 -13.95
CA THR A 157 -5.60 6.62 -13.50
C THR A 157 -4.33 7.00 -14.24
N TRP A 158 -3.19 6.68 -13.63
CA TRP A 158 -1.87 6.83 -14.26
C TRP A 158 -1.53 5.62 -15.13
N GLU A 159 -2.09 4.44 -14.80
CA GLU A 159 -1.78 3.19 -15.48
C GLU A 159 -2.36 3.18 -16.89
N LYS A 160 -1.49 2.99 -17.89
CA LYS A 160 -1.87 2.93 -19.29
C LYS A 160 -2.76 1.70 -19.56
N ASP A 161 -3.80 1.90 -20.38
CA ASP A 161 -4.76 0.85 -20.79
C ASP A 161 -5.52 0.19 -19.62
N ALA A 162 -5.50 0.82 -18.44
CA ALA A 162 -6.27 0.36 -17.30
C ALA A 162 -7.79 0.53 -17.54
N PRO A 163 -8.61 -0.40 -17.02
CA PRO A 163 -10.06 -0.31 -17.14
C PRO A 163 -10.56 0.98 -16.48
N ARG A 164 -11.58 1.59 -17.08
CA ARG A 164 -12.28 2.70 -16.44
C ARG A 164 -13.27 2.13 -15.41
N PRO A 165 -13.35 2.72 -14.21
CA PRO A 165 -14.31 2.28 -13.22
C PRO A 165 -15.74 2.48 -13.73
N GLU A 166 -16.62 1.54 -13.38
CA GLU A 166 -18.05 1.62 -13.67
C GLU A 166 -18.69 2.79 -12.90
N VAL A 167 -18.22 2.99 -11.67
CA VAL A 167 -18.66 4.07 -10.79
C VAL A 167 -17.48 4.99 -10.50
N SER A 168 -17.61 6.27 -10.81
CA SER A 168 -16.67 7.28 -10.34
C SER A 168 -17.36 8.57 -9.95
N PHE A 169 -16.79 9.21 -8.94
CA PHE A 169 -17.21 10.49 -8.41
C PHE A 169 -16.16 11.53 -8.78
N ARG A 170 -16.57 12.78 -8.93
CA ARG A 170 -15.64 13.89 -9.13
C ARG A 170 -15.76 14.84 -7.96
N VAL A 171 -14.90 14.66 -6.97
CA VAL A 171 -14.79 15.60 -5.85
C VAL A 171 -14.18 16.90 -6.38
N PRO A 172 -14.79 18.07 -6.12
CA PRO A 172 -14.19 19.35 -6.50
C PRO A 172 -12.80 19.53 -5.89
N THR A 173 -11.82 19.97 -6.68
CA THR A 173 -10.44 20.15 -6.21
C THR A 173 -10.33 20.96 -4.92
N PRO A 174 -11.04 22.08 -4.73
CA PRO A 174 -10.97 22.84 -3.48
C PRO A 174 -11.40 22.01 -2.27
N LEU A 175 -12.48 21.23 -2.39
CA LEU A 175 -12.96 20.36 -1.32
C LEU A 175 -11.94 19.26 -1.01
N PHE A 176 -11.37 18.64 -2.04
CA PHE A 176 -10.32 17.63 -1.87
C PHE A 176 -9.12 18.20 -1.11
N VAL A 177 -8.66 19.41 -1.48
CA VAL A 177 -7.56 20.10 -0.79
C VAL A 177 -7.91 20.39 0.67
N VAL A 178 -9.10 20.91 0.96
CA VAL A 178 -9.55 21.18 2.33
C VAL A 178 -9.56 19.90 3.18
N LEU A 179 -10.12 18.81 2.66
CA LEU A 179 -10.15 17.53 3.37
C LEU A 179 -8.74 16.99 3.64
N HIS A 180 -7.83 17.13 2.67
CA HIS A 180 -6.45 16.67 2.80
C HIS A 180 -5.67 17.50 3.84
N LEU A 181 -5.84 18.82 3.84
CA LEU A 181 -5.24 19.71 4.84
C LEU A 181 -5.80 19.44 6.25
N ALA A 182 -7.12 19.25 6.37
CA ALA A 182 -7.75 18.90 7.63
C ALA A 182 -7.23 17.56 8.18
N PHE A 183 -7.07 16.56 7.30
CA PHE A 183 -6.46 15.29 7.67
C PHE A 183 -5.02 15.45 8.17
N TYR A 184 -4.17 16.20 7.46
CA TYR A 184 -2.79 16.44 7.92
C TYR A 184 -2.74 17.21 9.24
N ALA A 185 -3.58 18.24 9.42
CA ALA A 185 -3.66 18.98 10.67
C ALA A 185 -4.05 18.06 11.83
N PHE A 186 -5.04 17.19 11.61
CA PHE A 186 -5.43 16.18 12.58
C PHE A 186 -4.29 15.20 12.88
N VAL A 187 -3.64 14.64 11.87
CA VAL A 187 -2.53 13.68 12.05
C VAL A 187 -1.37 14.31 12.80
N PHE A 188 -0.95 15.52 12.44
CA PHE A 188 0.13 16.21 13.16
C PHE A 188 -0.25 16.51 14.60
N HIS A 189 -1.50 16.90 14.86
CA HIS A 189 -1.99 17.08 16.21
C HIS A 189 -1.96 15.78 17.03
N GLN A 190 -2.36 14.65 16.44
CA GLN A 190 -2.29 13.34 17.11
C GLN A 190 -0.85 12.89 17.36
N ILE A 191 0.05 13.12 16.40
CA ILE A 191 1.49 12.85 16.55
C ILE A 191 2.05 13.67 17.72
N ASP A 192 1.73 14.95 17.79
CA ASP A 192 2.18 15.83 18.87
C ASP A 192 1.69 15.34 20.24
N LEU A 193 0.39 15.03 20.36
CA LEU A 193 -0.21 14.56 21.61
C LEU A 193 0.32 13.20 22.09
N HIS A 194 0.60 12.28 21.18
CA HIS A 194 0.84 10.87 21.55
C HIS A 194 2.26 10.38 21.32
N THR A 195 3.05 11.04 20.49
CA THR A 195 4.37 10.53 20.05
C THR A 195 5.51 11.49 20.33
N VAL A 196 5.26 12.81 20.34
CA VAL A 196 6.29 13.80 20.66
C VAL A 196 6.50 13.82 22.17
N LYS A 197 7.61 13.25 22.62
CA LYS A 197 8.14 13.53 23.96
C LYS A 197 8.88 14.86 23.90
N SER A 198 8.16 15.94 24.17
CA SER A 198 8.76 17.27 24.33
C SER A 198 9.69 17.28 25.56
N PHE A 199 10.87 17.87 25.41
CA PHE A 199 11.79 18.16 26.51
C PHE A 199 11.46 19.50 27.21
N LEU A 200 10.39 20.18 26.79
CA LEU A 200 9.91 21.37 27.49
C LEU A 200 9.16 20.93 28.76
N PRO A 201 9.51 21.51 29.93
CA PRO A 201 8.90 21.18 31.22
C PRO A 201 7.40 21.50 31.26
#